data_AF-A0A7L4ZBT4-F1
#
_entry.id   AF-A0A7L4ZBT4-F1
#
_cell.length_a   1.000
_cell.length_b   1.000
_cell.length_c   1.000
_cell.angle_alpha   90.00
_cell.angle_beta   90.00
_cell.angle_gamma   90.00
#
_symmetry.space_group_name_H-M   'P 1'
#
loop_
_entity.id
_entity.type
_entity.pdbx_description
1 polymer ?
#
loop_
_entity_poly.entity_id
_entity_poly.type
_entity_poly.pdbx_seq_one_letter_code
_entity_poly.pdbx_strand_id
1 'polypeptide(L)'
;MLEEELRQAAAVLDPVPDLLRQLALEAYALHDLDARIAELTFDSLVDALPVRGATGAPRMLTFRAGALTVDVEVTGDGLIGQVLPPGSARIEVLGGPGAGRPVAVDTLGRFTSDDPPRGPFALRLRTGTEVIVTEWLRA
;
A
#
# COMPACT_ATOMS: atom_id res chain seq x y z
N MET A 1 33.69 -6.63 -12.87
CA MET A 1 34.49 -7.88 -12.78
C MET A 1 34.98 -8.09 -11.36
N LEU A 2 35.86 -7.24 -10.82
CA LEU A 2 36.40 -7.41 -9.46
C LEU A 2 35.34 -7.45 -8.35
N GLU A 3 34.31 -6.60 -8.42
CA GLU A 3 33.22 -6.60 -7.43
C GLU A 3 32.44 -7.93 -7.40
N GLU A 4 32.22 -8.54 -8.57
CA GLU A 4 31.51 -9.81 -8.69
C GLU A 4 32.35 -10.96 -8.10
N GLU A 5 33.65 -10.98 -8.42
CA GLU A 5 34.60 -11.95 -7.86
C GLU A 5 34.69 -11.84 -6.34
N LEU A 6 34.71 -10.61 -5.80
CA LEU A 6 34.70 -10.37 -4.36
C LEU A 6 33.39 -10.84 -3.71
N ARG A 7 32.24 -10.59 -4.34
CA ARG A 7 30.93 -11.05 -3.83
C ARG A 7 30.83 -12.57 -3.79
N GLN A 8 31.33 -13.24 -4.83
CA GLN A 8 31.39 -14.71 -4.89
C GLN A 8 32.33 -15.29 -3.83
N ALA A 9 33.53 -14.71 -3.68
CA ALA A 9 34.48 -15.15 -2.66
C ALA A 9 33.92 -14.98 -1.24
N ALA A 10 33.24 -13.86 -0.96
CA ALA A 10 32.59 -13.62 0.33
C ALA A 10 31.48 -14.64 0.61
N ALA A 11 30.65 -14.98 -0.38
CA ALA A 11 29.58 -15.97 -0.22
C ALA A 11 30.09 -17.38 0.12
N VAL A 12 31.32 -17.72 -0.31
CA VAL A 12 31.95 -19.02 -0.03
C VAL A 12 32.71 -19.01 1.30
N LEU A 13 33.47 -17.95 1.58
CA LEU A 13 34.37 -17.87 2.74
C LEU A 13 33.68 -17.41 4.02
N ASP A 14 32.63 -16.59 3.91
CA ASP A 14 31.86 -16.05 5.02
C ASP A 14 30.35 -16.08 4.67
N PRO A 15 29.76 -17.28 4.54
CA PRO A 15 28.34 -17.40 4.24
C PRO A 15 27.50 -16.82 5.38
N VAL A 16 26.36 -16.18 5.04
CA VAL A 16 25.42 -15.69 6.05
C VAL A 16 25.01 -16.87 6.95
N PRO A 17 25.28 -16.80 8.27
CA PRO A 17 24.90 -17.86 9.19
C PRO A 17 23.41 -18.16 9.13
N ASP A 18 23.05 -19.44 9.13
CA ASP A 18 21.64 -19.89 9.03
C ASP A 18 20.75 -19.23 10.08
N LEU A 19 21.28 -19.06 11.30
CA LEU A 19 20.58 -18.37 12.38
C LEU A 19 20.25 -16.91 12.03
N LEU A 20 21.17 -16.16 11.42
CA LEU A 20 20.91 -14.77 11.02
C LEU A 20 19.86 -14.70 9.91
N ARG A 21 19.92 -15.62 8.94
CA ARG A 21 18.90 -15.73 7.89
C ARG A 21 17.53 -16.06 8.47
N GLN A 22 17.47 -17.02 9.39
CA GLN A 22 16.23 -17.40 10.07
C GLN A 22 15.67 -16.22 10.89
N LEU A 23 16.49 -15.54 11.69
CA LEU A 23 16.09 -14.35 12.44
C LEU A 23 15.59 -13.23 11.52
N ALA A 24 16.21 -13.03 10.36
CA ALA A 24 15.76 -12.03 9.39
C ALA A 24 14.37 -12.39 8.83
N LEU A 25 14.12 -13.66 8.53
CA LEU A 25 12.82 -14.15 8.07
C LEU A 25 11.75 -14.07 9.16
N GLU A 26 12.09 -14.42 10.40
CA GLU A 26 11.20 -14.31 11.56
C GLU A 26 10.85 -12.84 11.85
N ALA A 27 11.84 -11.94 11.87
CA ALA A 27 11.62 -10.51 12.03
C ALA A 27 10.76 -9.94 10.89
N TYR A 28 11.00 -10.38 9.63
CA TYR A 28 10.14 -10.02 8.50
C TYR A 28 8.74 -10.59 8.66
N ALA A 29 8.53 -11.79 9.19
CA ALA A 29 7.18 -12.30 9.43
C ALA A 29 6.38 -11.42 10.43
N LEU A 30 7.06 -10.75 11.35
CA LEU A 30 6.46 -9.85 12.33
C LEU A 30 6.28 -8.41 11.84
N HIS A 31 6.85 -8.01 10.69
CA HIS A 31 6.93 -6.59 10.28
C HIS A 31 5.58 -5.89 10.04
N ASP A 32 4.50 -6.66 9.83
CA ASP A 32 3.14 -6.18 9.59
C ASP A 32 2.14 -6.73 10.62
N LEU A 33 2.59 -7.42 11.66
CA LEU A 33 1.71 -8.03 12.67
C LEU A 33 0.91 -6.97 13.47
N ASP A 34 1.47 -5.77 13.61
CA ASP A 34 0.82 -4.63 14.27
C ASP A 34 0.07 -3.71 13.29
N ALA A 35 -0.12 -4.12 12.03
CA ALA A 35 -0.84 -3.32 11.05
C ALA A 35 -2.30 -3.15 11.48
N ARG A 36 -2.72 -1.90 11.67
CA ARG A 36 -4.11 -1.55 11.96
C ARG A 36 -4.92 -1.61 10.67
N ILE A 37 -6.11 -2.21 10.74
CA ILE A 37 -7.03 -2.18 9.61
C ILE A 37 -7.77 -0.83 9.59
N ALA A 38 -7.75 -0.16 8.44
CA ALA A 38 -8.62 0.97 8.17
C ALA A 38 -9.97 0.46 7.66
N GLU A 39 -11.02 0.78 8.40
CA GLU A 39 -12.40 0.40 8.10
C GLU A 39 -12.90 1.17 6.88
N LEU A 40 -13.60 0.48 5.96
CA LEU A 40 -14.29 1.12 4.86
C LEU A 40 -15.58 1.79 5.37
N THR A 41 -15.59 3.13 5.40
CA THR A 41 -16.70 3.91 5.95
C THR A 41 -17.60 4.55 4.89
N PHE A 42 -17.19 4.53 3.63
CA PHE A 42 -17.99 4.94 2.49
C PHE A 42 -17.52 4.21 1.22
N ASP A 43 -18.47 3.71 0.44
CA ASP A 43 -18.27 3.15 -0.89
C ASP A 43 -19.37 3.64 -1.84
N SER A 44 -19.00 4.41 -2.86
CA SER A 44 -19.98 4.95 -3.81
C SER A 44 -20.77 3.89 -4.58
N LEU A 45 -20.29 2.65 -4.67
CA LEU A 45 -21.08 1.58 -5.30
C LEU A 45 -22.28 1.16 -4.45
N VAL A 46 -22.22 1.37 -3.13
CA VAL A 46 -23.24 0.93 -2.18
C VAL A 46 -24.01 2.12 -1.60
N ASP A 47 -23.30 3.22 -1.32
CA ASP A 47 -23.81 4.33 -0.52
C ASP A 47 -24.28 5.53 -1.37
N ALA A 48 -23.88 5.62 -2.64
CA ALA A 48 -24.23 6.76 -3.49
C ALA A 48 -25.51 6.51 -4.32
N LEU A 49 -26.27 7.59 -4.55
CA LEU A 49 -27.44 7.55 -5.42
C LEU A 49 -27.02 7.53 -6.91
N PRO A 50 -27.55 6.63 -7.73
CA PRO A 50 -27.23 6.58 -9.16
C PRO A 50 -27.60 7.89 -9.88
N VAL A 51 -26.64 8.48 -10.59
CA VAL A 51 -26.86 9.66 -11.42
C VAL A 51 -27.14 9.24 -12.87
N ARG A 52 -28.30 9.66 -13.41
CA ARG A 52 -28.69 9.35 -14.79
C ARG A 52 -27.70 9.96 -15.78
N GLY A 53 -27.13 9.13 -16.66
CA GLY A 53 -26.23 9.55 -17.74
C GLY A 53 -24.74 9.46 -17.41
N ALA A 54 -24.38 9.11 -16.17
CA ALA A 54 -23.00 8.85 -15.79
C ALA A 54 -22.60 7.42 -16.16
N THR A 55 -21.96 7.23 -17.31
CA THR A 55 -21.30 5.97 -17.67
C THR A 55 -19.83 6.02 -17.26
N GLY A 56 -19.38 5.10 -16.41
CA GLY A 56 -17.98 5.06 -15.97
C GLY A 56 -17.62 6.09 -14.90
N ALA A 57 -18.56 6.46 -14.02
CA ALA A 57 -18.25 7.30 -12.87
C ALA A 57 -17.18 6.62 -12.00
N PRO A 58 -16.19 7.37 -11.50
CA PRO A 58 -15.16 6.81 -10.65
C PRO A 58 -15.75 6.30 -9.33
N ARG A 59 -15.17 5.23 -8.79
CA ARG A 59 -15.59 4.68 -7.48
C ARG A 59 -14.88 5.44 -6.37
N MET A 60 -15.67 6.09 -5.51
CA MET A 60 -15.17 6.82 -4.35
C MET A 60 -15.19 5.90 -3.13
N LEU A 61 -14.08 5.89 -2.40
CA LEU A 61 -13.90 5.10 -1.18
C LEU A 61 -13.37 6.00 -0.07
N THR A 62 -13.90 5.87 1.14
CA THR A 62 -13.33 6.53 2.33
C THR A 62 -13.03 5.49 3.39
N PHE A 63 -11.75 5.41 3.79
CA PHE A 63 -11.29 4.57 4.87
C PHE A 63 -10.97 5.37 6.12
N ARG A 64 -11.17 4.78 7.30
CA ARG A 64 -10.82 5.39 8.59
C ARG A 64 -10.02 4.45 9.49
N ALA A 65 -8.98 5.00 10.10
CA ALA A 65 -8.19 4.35 11.14
C ALA A 65 -7.89 5.35 12.27
N GLY A 66 -8.73 5.36 13.31
CA GLY A 66 -8.63 6.37 14.37
C GLY A 66 -8.86 7.78 13.83
N ALA A 67 -7.88 8.67 13.96
CA ALA A 67 -7.93 10.02 13.43
C ALA A 67 -7.53 10.13 11.94
N LEU A 68 -6.97 9.06 11.37
CA LEU A 68 -6.58 9.02 9.96
C LEU A 68 -7.79 8.73 9.08
N THR A 69 -7.94 9.49 8.00
CA THR A 69 -8.88 9.23 6.91
C THR A 69 -8.11 9.12 5.60
N VAL A 70 -8.51 8.17 4.75
CA VAL A 70 -7.95 7.99 3.41
C VAL A 70 -9.11 8.00 2.42
N ASP A 71 -9.17 9.04 1.62
CA ASP A 71 -10.12 9.13 0.51
C ASP A 71 -9.45 8.66 -0.77
N VAL A 72 -10.11 7.80 -1.53
CA VAL A 72 -9.60 7.19 -2.74
C VAL A 72 -10.65 7.25 -3.84
N GLU A 73 -10.24 7.82 -4.96
CA GLU A 73 -10.90 7.72 -6.25
C GLU A 73 -10.25 6.60 -7.06
N VAL A 74 -11.04 5.60 -7.43
CA VAL A 74 -10.65 4.49 -8.29
C VAL A 74 -11.26 4.69 -9.67
N THR A 75 -10.40 4.75 -10.67
CA THR A 75 -10.79 4.91 -12.07
C THR A 75 -10.22 3.77 -12.92
N GLY A 76 -10.63 3.70 -14.19
CA GLY A 76 -10.02 2.78 -15.16
C GLY A 76 -8.55 3.09 -15.47
N ASP A 77 -8.11 4.32 -15.19
CA ASP A 77 -6.76 4.81 -15.52
C ASP A 77 -5.82 4.80 -14.31
N GLY A 78 -6.35 4.63 -13.09
CA GLY A 78 -5.51 4.70 -11.90
C GLY A 78 -6.25 5.03 -10.61
N LEU A 79 -5.45 5.44 -9.64
CA LEU A 79 -5.89 5.88 -8.31
C LEU A 79 -5.52 7.34 -8.10
N ILE A 80 -6.45 8.11 -7.57
CA ILE A 80 -6.19 9.44 -7.00
C ILE A 80 -6.69 9.40 -5.56
N GLY A 81 -6.00 10.04 -4.63
CA GLY A 81 -6.51 10.07 -3.28
C GLY A 81 -5.79 11.05 -2.39
N GLN A 82 -6.26 11.09 -1.15
CA GLN A 82 -5.75 11.97 -0.13
C GLN A 82 -5.77 11.30 1.24
N VAL A 83 -4.72 11.56 2.02
CA VAL A 83 -4.58 11.19 3.41
C VAL A 83 -4.82 12.42 4.29
N LEU A 84 -5.64 12.27 5.32
CA LEU A 84 -6.03 13.30 6.26
C LEU A 84 -5.81 12.82 7.70
N PRO A 85 -5.24 13.65 8.60
CA PRO A 85 -4.61 14.94 8.31
C PRO A 85 -3.37 14.78 7.42
N PRO A 86 -2.94 15.83 6.68
CA PRO A 86 -1.74 15.76 5.86
C PRO A 86 -0.51 15.55 6.73
N GLY A 87 0.38 14.66 6.29
CA GLY A 87 1.62 14.33 6.99
C GLY A 87 2.50 13.42 6.16
N SER A 88 3.73 13.19 6.64
CA SER A 88 4.65 12.26 6.00
C SER A 88 4.10 10.83 6.06
N ALA A 89 3.56 10.36 4.94
CA ALA A 89 3.08 9.01 4.75
C ALA A 89 3.74 8.38 3.53
N ARG A 90 4.08 7.10 3.63
CA ARG A 90 4.41 6.28 2.47
C ARG A 90 3.21 5.40 2.16
N ILE A 91 2.77 5.41 0.91
CA ILE A 91 1.65 4.58 0.45
C ILE A 91 2.19 3.51 -0.49
N GLU A 92 1.67 2.31 -0.36
CA GLU A 92 1.88 1.21 -1.30
C GLU A 92 0.53 0.64 -1.72
N VAL A 93 0.37 0.39 -3.02
CA VAL A 93 -0.76 -0.39 -3.55
C VAL A 93 -0.37 -1.86 -3.44
N LEU A 94 -1.08 -2.60 -2.61
CA LEU A 94 -0.95 -4.04 -2.47
C LEU A 94 -1.80 -4.74 -3.55
N GLY A 95 -1.25 -5.79 -4.15
CA GLY A 95 -1.96 -6.62 -5.12
C GLY A 95 -1.16 -7.85 -5.52
N GLY A 96 -1.84 -8.96 -5.78
CA GLY A 96 -1.20 -10.23 -6.19
C GLY A 96 -0.15 -10.76 -5.19
N PRO A 97 0.65 -11.79 -5.57
CA PRO A 97 1.66 -12.38 -4.70
C PRO A 97 3.01 -11.61 -4.65
N GLY A 98 3.00 -10.30 -4.87
CA GLY A 98 4.21 -9.47 -4.99
C GLY A 98 4.40 -8.44 -3.87
N ALA A 99 5.52 -7.72 -3.93
CA ALA A 99 5.71 -6.53 -3.12
C ALA A 99 4.71 -5.43 -3.52
N GLY A 100 4.27 -4.63 -2.55
CA GLY A 100 3.42 -3.48 -2.81
C GLY A 100 4.11 -2.47 -3.73
N ARG A 101 3.35 -1.87 -4.65
CA ARG A 101 3.84 -0.83 -5.54
C ARG A 101 3.83 0.52 -4.81
N PRO A 102 4.96 1.21 -4.65
CA PRO A 102 5.00 2.49 -3.94
C PRO A 102 4.25 3.58 -4.72
N VAL A 103 3.59 4.47 -3.99
CA VAL A 103 2.92 5.65 -4.51
C VAL A 103 3.44 6.87 -3.76
N ALA A 104 3.87 7.88 -4.51
CA ALA A 104 4.34 9.13 -3.93
C ALA A 104 3.18 9.89 -3.29
N VAL A 105 3.41 10.39 -2.08
CA VAL A 105 2.49 11.28 -1.36
C VAL A 105 3.16 12.64 -1.26
N ASP A 106 2.44 13.68 -1.64
CA ASP A 106 2.92 15.04 -1.51
C ASP A 106 2.80 15.57 -0.07
N THR A 107 3.32 16.77 0.18
CA THR A 107 3.27 17.40 1.51
C THR A 107 1.86 17.72 2.00
N LEU A 108 0.86 17.66 1.12
CA LEU A 108 -0.55 17.92 1.41
C LEU A 108 -1.34 16.61 1.55
N GLY A 109 -0.65 15.46 1.62
CA GLY A 109 -1.25 14.15 1.80
C GLY A 109 -1.87 13.58 0.52
N ARG A 110 -1.68 14.21 -0.64
CA ARG A 110 -2.29 13.77 -1.90
C ARG A 110 -1.41 12.76 -2.60
N PHE A 111 -2.02 11.84 -3.32
CA PHE A 111 -1.31 10.83 -4.09
C PHE A 111 -2.03 10.52 -5.40
N THR A 112 -1.26 10.08 -6.39
CA THR A 112 -1.75 9.65 -7.70
C THR A 112 -0.93 8.48 -8.19
N SER A 113 -1.59 7.52 -8.84
CA SER A 113 -0.99 6.33 -9.43
C SER A 113 -1.68 6.03 -10.76
N ASP A 114 -0.99 6.26 -11.87
CA ASP A 114 -1.50 6.07 -13.25
C ASP A 114 -1.49 4.60 -13.72
N ASP A 115 -1.41 3.65 -12.78
CA ASP A 115 -1.50 2.21 -13.05
C ASP A 115 -2.65 1.62 -12.22
N PRO A 116 -3.79 1.28 -12.84
CA PRO A 116 -4.95 0.79 -12.13
C PRO A 116 -4.69 -0.61 -11.53
N PRO A 117 -5.24 -0.93 -10.35
CA PRO A 117 -5.14 -2.27 -9.79
C PRO A 117 -5.84 -3.30 -10.71
N ARG A 118 -5.13 -4.38 -11.07
CA ARG A 118 -5.59 -5.42 -12.02
C ARG A 118 -6.38 -6.58 -11.36
N GLY A 119 -6.85 -6.39 -10.13
CA GLY A 119 -7.49 -7.42 -9.32
C GLY A 119 -7.77 -6.91 -7.91
N PRO A 120 -7.98 -7.81 -6.93
CA PRO A 120 -8.08 -7.42 -5.54
C PRO A 120 -6.87 -6.60 -5.10
N PHE A 121 -7.12 -5.47 -4.45
CA PHE A 121 -6.09 -4.55 -3.98
C PHE A 121 -6.43 -3.99 -2.61
N ALA A 122 -5.41 -3.49 -1.92
CA ALA A 122 -5.52 -2.73 -0.69
C ALA A 122 -4.44 -1.63 -0.69
N LEU A 123 -4.59 -0.61 0.14
CA LEU A 123 -3.54 0.38 0.38
C LEU A 123 -2.87 0.11 1.72
N ARG A 124 -1.53 0.07 1.71
CA ARG A 124 -0.72 0.09 2.93
C ARG A 124 -0.14 1.47 3.11
N LEU A 125 -0.43 2.07 4.26
CA LEU A 125 0.06 3.37 4.66
C LEU A 125 1.04 3.17 5.81
N ARG A 126 2.25 3.70 5.65
CA ARG A 126 3.24 3.81 6.73
C ARG A 126 3.34 5.28 7.12
N THR A 127 2.73 5.61 8.25
CA THR A 127 2.90 6.91 8.92
C THR A 127 4.05 6.79 9.92
N GLY A 128 4.49 7.90 10.52
CA GLY A 128 5.69 7.92 11.37
C GLY A 128 5.74 6.83 12.46
N THR A 129 4.58 6.42 13.00
CA THR A 129 4.49 5.44 14.09
C THR A 129 3.52 4.29 13.82
N GLU A 130 2.71 4.36 12.76
CA GLU A 130 1.67 3.35 12.50
C GLU A 130 1.80 2.78 11.09
N VAL A 131 1.48 1.49 11.00
CA VAL A 131 1.23 0.80 9.74
C VAL A 131 -0.27 0.58 9.68
N ILE A 132 -0.90 1.07 8.61
CA ILE A 132 -2.33 0.99 8.40
C ILE A 132 -2.57 0.30 7.06
N VAL A 133 -3.48 -0.66 7.02
CA VAL A 133 -3.85 -1.39 5.81
C VAL A 133 -5.35 -1.25 5.61
N THR A 134 -5.79 -0.85 4.43
CA THR A 134 -7.22 -0.83 4.11
C THR A 134 -7.77 -2.24 3.96
N GLU A 135 -9.09 -2.37 4.01
CA GLU A 135 -9.73 -3.60 3.53
C GLU A 135 -9.38 -3.89 2.07
N TRP A 136 -9.43 -5.19 1.71
CA TRP A 136 -9.21 -5.65 0.34
C TRP A 136 -10.46 -5.41 -0.50
N LEU A 137 -10.30 -4.75 -1.64
CA LEU A 137 -11.38 -4.43 -2.55
C LEU A 137 -11.06 -4.88 -3.97
N ARG A 138 -12.09 -4.98 -4.80
CA ARG A 138 -11.95 -5.13 -6.25
C ARG A 138 -12.27 -3.79 -6.90
N ALA A 139 -11.47 -3.38 -7.88
CA ALA A 139 -11.75 -2.19 -8.69
C ALA A 139 -12.99 -2.40 -9.57
#